data_AF-A0A968RGC1-F1
#
_entry.id   AF-A0A968RGC1-F1
#
_cell.length_a   1.000
_cell.length_b   1.000
_cell.length_c   1.000
_cell.angle_alpha   90.00
_cell.angle_beta   90.00
_cell.angle_gamma   90.00
#
_symmetry.space_group_name_H-M   'P 1'
#
loop_
_entity.id
_entity.type
_entity.pdbx_description
1 polymer ?
#
loop_
_entity_poly.entity_id
_entity_poly.type
_entity_poly.pdbx_seq_one_letter_code
_entity_poly.pdbx_strand_id
1 'polypeptide(L)'
;MRSKHKHNILLLTLLMIGHLGYSQSDETIFTAKDFHLTGAWGGPVFGGASFDGKGITHQGALFVIEFNKSLLIGWSSVDVDLPRIGGETADLKYRGLLLGYTSNAYKAIHPQAMLLLGTGDAGFIDERKDDVWLIQ
;
A
#
# COMPACT_ATOMS: atom_id res chain seq x y z
N MET A 1 48.15 -9.63 32.34
CA MET A 1 46.75 -9.84 31.90
C MET A 1 46.16 -8.80 30.93
N ARG A 2 46.87 -7.74 30.50
CA ARG A 2 46.31 -6.62 29.70
C ARG A 2 46.19 -6.86 28.18
N SER A 3 46.85 -7.88 27.62
CA SER A 3 46.94 -8.10 26.16
C SER A 3 45.70 -8.79 25.55
N LYS A 4 45.06 -9.71 26.29
CA LYS A 4 43.89 -10.48 25.80
C LYS A 4 42.66 -9.59 25.56
N HIS A 5 42.48 -8.55 26.38
CA HIS A 5 41.36 -7.61 26.24
C HIS A 5 41.46 -6.72 24.99
N LYS A 6 42.69 -6.39 24.54
CA LYS A 6 42.89 -5.55 23.33
C LYS A 6 42.48 -6.27 22.05
N HIS A 7 42.75 -7.57 21.97
CA HIS A 7 42.35 -8.41 20.84
C HIS A 7 40.83 -8.61 20.77
N ASN A 8 40.19 -8.79 21.93
CA ASN A 8 38.73 -8.92 22.02
C ASN A 8 38.01 -7.62 21.64
N ILE A 9 38.53 -6.46 22.03
CA ILE A 9 37.97 -5.15 21.64
C ILE A 9 38.12 -4.92 20.14
N LEU A 10 39.29 -5.25 19.56
CA LEU A 10 39.52 -5.14 18.12
C LEU A 10 38.56 -6.03 17.32
N LEU A 11 38.37 -7.27 17.75
CA LEU A 11 37.45 -8.23 17.12
C LEU A 11 36.00 -7.74 17.18
N LEU A 12 35.57 -7.19 18.33
CA LEU A 12 34.24 -6.61 18.48
C LEU A 12 34.04 -5.41 17.56
N THR A 13 35.07 -4.57 17.41
CA THR A 13 35.01 -3.38 16.55
C THR A 13 34.93 -3.78 15.07
N LEU A 14 35.68 -4.82 14.66
CA LEU A 14 35.64 -5.34 13.29
C LEU A 14 34.27 -5.94 12.94
N LEU A 15 33.65 -6.66 13.88
CA LEU A 15 32.30 -7.22 13.72
C LEU A 15 31.24 -6.11 13.59
N MET A 16 31.36 -5.04 14.36
CA MET A 16 30.43 -3.90 14.29
C MET A 16 30.58 -3.11 12.98
N ILE A 17 31.79 -2.97 12.44
CA ILE A 17 32.03 -2.33 11.14
C ILE A 17 31.47 -3.18 9.99
N GLY A 18 31.55 -4.51 10.09
CA GLY A 18 30.98 -5.44 9.10
C GLY A 18 29.46 -5.32 8.92
N HIS A 19 28.73 -4.81 9.92
CA HIS A 19 27.28 -4.58 9.82
C HIS A 19 26.90 -3.26 9.14
N LEU A 20 27.82 -2.29 9.05
CA LEU A 20 27.55 -1.00 8.41
C LEU A 20 27.51 -1.08 6.88
N GLY A 21 28.10 -2.13 6.28
CA GLY A 21 28.19 -2.30 4.83
C GLY A 21 26.95 -2.88 4.14
N TYR A 22 25.97 -3.41 4.87
CA TYR A 22 24.77 -4.05 4.32
C TYR A 22 23.54 -3.12 4.23
N SER A 23 23.71 -1.82 4.51
CA SER A 23 22.59 -0.87 4.68
C SER A 23 22.51 0.23 3.60
N GLN A 24 23.30 0.19 2.52
CA GLN A 24 23.41 1.32 1.58
C GLN A 24 23.37 0.92 0.10
N SER A 25 22.27 0.31 -0.35
CA SER A 25 21.95 0.25 -1.78
C SER A 25 20.47 0.45 -2.04
N ASP A 26 19.90 1.52 -1.48
CA ASP A 26 18.58 1.98 -1.90
C ASP A 26 18.78 2.92 -3.10
N GLU A 27 18.78 2.33 -4.31
CA GLU A 27 18.77 3.11 -5.54
C GLU A 27 17.44 3.87 -5.66
N THR A 28 17.52 5.18 -5.93
CA THR A 28 16.35 6.03 -6.16
C THR A 28 15.64 5.58 -7.44
N ILE A 29 14.30 5.52 -7.47
CA ILE A 29 13.50 5.08 -8.65
C ILE A 29 13.94 5.74 -9.97
N PHE A 30 14.34 7.01 -9.93
CA PHE A 30 14.72 7.78 -11.12
C PHE A 30 16.21 7.67 -11.49
N THR A 31 17.01 7.03 -10.64
CA THR A 31 18.45 6.84 -10.81
C THR A 31 18.81 5.38 -11.06
N ALA A 32 17.96 4.44 -10.59
CA ALA A 32 18.04 3.02 -10.88
C ALA A 32 17.78 2.81 -12.38
N LYS A 33 18.78 2.34 -13.11
CA LYS A 33 18.70 2.08 -14.55
C LYS A 33 17.80 0.88 -14.87
N ASP A 34 17.42 0.12 -13.85
CA ASP A 34 16.79 -1.18 -13.96
C ASP A 34 15.47 -1.23 -13.18
N PHE A 35 14.42 -1.68 -13.86
CA PHE A 35 13.08 -1.88 -13.30
C PHE A 35 12.96 -3.32 -12.81
N HIS A 36 13.24 -3.56 -11.54
CA HIS A 36 13.22 -4.90 -10.96
C HIS A 36 11.85 -5.19 -10.37
N LEU A 37 11.26 -6.32 -10.78
CA LEU A 37 10.11 -6.89 -10.08
C LEU A 37 10.57 -7.36 -8.69
N THR A 38 10.05 -6.74 -7.64
CA THR A 38 10.45 -7.04 -6.25
C THR A 38 9.37 -7.77 -5.46
N GLY A 39 8.11 -7.74 -5.91
CA GLY A 39 7.03 -8.44 -5.22
C GLY A 39 5.72 -8.49 -6.00
N ALA A 40 4.79 -9.31 -5.50
CA ALA A 40 3.40 -9.34 -5.93
C ALA A 40 2.53 -9.57 -4.70
N TRP A 41 1.45 -8.79 -4.59
CA TRP A 41 0.57 -8.76 -3.45
C TRP A 41 -0.87 -8.84 -3.92
N GLY A 42 -1.70 -9.55 -3.17
CA GLY A 42 -3.12 -9.63 -3.49
C GLY A 42 -3.91 -10.19 -2.33
N GLY A 43 -5.18 -9.83 -2.27
CA GLY A 43 -6.06 -10.31 -1.22
C GLY A 43 -7.38 -9.55 -1.14
N PRO A 44 -8.28 -10.03 -0.27
CA PRO A 44 -9.50 -9.31 0.04
C PRO A 44 -9.18 -8.06 0.87
N VAL A 45 -9.99 -7.02 0.66
CA VAL A 45 -9.93 -5.76 1.41
C VAL A 45 -11.23 -5.63 2.16
N PHE A 46 -11.16 -5.30 3.45
CA PHE A 46 -12.33 -4.98 4.27
C PHE A 46 -12.01 -3.75 5.09
N GLY A 47 -12.97 -2.88 5.27
CA GLY A 47 -12.80 -1.74 6.14
C GLY A 47 -14.12 -1.09 6.52
N GLY A 48 -14.01 -0.16 7.46
CA GLY A 48 -15.12 0.62 7.95
C GLY A 48 -14.71 2.08 8.08
N ALA A 49 -15.64 2.98 7.78
CA ALA A 49 -15.53 4.39 8.05
C ALA A 49 -16.77 4.84 8.86
N SER A 50 -16.70 6.02 9.47
CA SER A 50 -17.85 6.64 10.09
C SER A 50 -18.03 8.02 9.48
N PHE A 51 -19.22 8.28 8.95
CA PHE A 51 -19.58 9.58 8.39
C PHE A 51 -20.89 10.02 9.04
N ASP A 52 -20.90 11.21 9.64
CA ASP A 52 -22.06 11.77 10.33
C ASP A 52 -22.69 10.80 11.37
N GLY A 53 -21.83 10.10 12.12
CA GLY A 53 -22.27 9.13 13.13
C GLY A 53 -22.83 7.81 12.58
N LYS A 54 -22.85 7.63 11.24
CA LYS A 54 -23.26 6.39 10.59
C LYS A 54 -22.04 5.60 10.14
N GLY A 55 -22.05 4.31 10.46
CA GLY A 55 -21.04 3.37 9.96
C GLY A 55 -21.20 3.15 8.46
N ILE A 56 -20.08 3.17 7.76
CA ILE A 56 -19.93 2.81 6.35
C ILE A 56 -19.01 1.61 6.32
N THR A 57 -19.40 0.55 5.62
CA THR A 57 -18.54 -0.61 5.39
C THR A 57 -18.13 -0.65 3.94
N HIS A 58 -16.90 -1.10 3.69
CA HIS A 58 -16.43 -1.39 2.36
C HIS A 58 -15.72 -2.74 2.32
N GLN A 59 -15.88 -3.42 1.21
CA GLN A 59 -15.25 -4.70 0.95
C GLN A 59 -14.76 -4.74 -0.49
N GLY A 60 -13.79 -5.59 -0.77
CA GLY A 60 -13.17 -5.59 -2.08
C GLY A 60 -12.04 -6.58 -2.24
N ALA A 61 -11.28 -6.37 -3.30
CA ALA A 61 -10.06 -7.12 -3.58
C ALA A 61 -9.05 -6.20 -4.24
N LEU A 62 -7.78 -6.51 -4.02
CA LEU A 62 -6.67 -5.87 -4.72
C LEU A 62 -5.70 -6.91 -5.25
N PHE A 63 -5.02 -6.54 -6.32
CA PHE A 63 -3.84 -7.22 -6.83
C PHE A 63 -2.84 -6.15 -7.28
N VAL A 64 -1.63 -6.15 -6.74
CA VAL A 64 -0.58 -5.20 -7.09
C VAL A 64 0.76 -5.90 -7.29
N ILE A 65 1.52 -5.39 -8.23
CA ILE A 65 2.88 -5.79 -8.53
C ILE A 65 3.81 -4.69 -8.03
N GLU A 66 4.88 -5.07 -7.35
CA GLU A 66 5.86 -4.16 -6.78
C GLU A 66 7.15 -4.15 -7.59
N PHE A 67 7.63 -2.94 -7.88
CA PHE A 67 8.90 -2.70 -8.53
C PHE A 67 9.83 -1.87 -7.65
N ASN A 68 11.11 -2.24 -7.62
CA ASN A 68 12.16 -1.53 -6.91
C ASN A 68 11.80 -1.20 -5.44
N LYS A 69 11.00 -2.05 -4.78
CA LYS A 69 10.51 -1.88 -3.40
C LYS A 69 9.78 -0.58 -3.10
N SER A 70 9.31 0.11 -4.13
CA SER A 70 8.86 1.50 -3.98
C SER A 70 7.73 1.89 -4.93
N LEU A 71 7.58 1.24 -6.07
CA LEU A 71 6.47 1.48 -6.99
C LEU A 71 5.51 0.28 -6.97
N LEU A 72 4.21 0.56 -6.85
CA LEU A 72 3.15 -0.43 -6.90
C LEU A 72 2.26 -0.12 -8.11
N ILE A 73 1.96 -1.14 -8.91
CA ILE A 73 1.03 -1.04 -10.04
C ILE A 73 0.10 -2.24 -9.99
N GLY A 74 -1.20 -2.00 -10.08
CA GLY A 74 -2.16 -3.07 -9.99
C GLY A 74 -3.58 -2.67 -10.30
N TRP A 75 -4.50 -3.47 -9.79
CA TRP A 75 -5.93 -3.30 -9.95
C TRP A 75 -6.63 -3.48 -8.61
N SER A 76 -7.69 -2.72 -8.37
CA SER A 76 -8.52 -2.88 -7.20
C SER A 76 -10.00 -2.80 -7.56
N SER A 77 -10.81 -3.54 -6.81
CA SER A 77 -12.26 -3.44 -6.79
C SER A 77 -12.71 -3.18 -5.37
N VAL A 78 -13.56 -2.18 -5.18
CA VAL A 78 -14.13 -1.83 -3.87
C VAL A 78 -15.63 -1.63 -4.04
N ASP A 79 -16.38 -2.31 -3.19
CA ASP A 79 -17.81 -2.14 -3.01
C ASP A 79 -18.03 -1.47 -1.66
N VAL A 80 -18.77 -0.36 -1.64
CA VAL A 80 -19.05 0.46 -0.47
C VAL A 80 -20.56 0.48 -0.23
N ASP A 81 -20.96 0.04 0.97
CA ASP A 81 -22.34 0.14 1.41
C ASP A 81 -22.53 1.51 2.07
N LEU A 82 -23.24 2.39 1.39
CA LEU A 82 -23.51 3.73 1.90
C LEU A 82 -24.70 3.71 2.87
N PRO A 83 -24.67 4.59 3.89
CA PRO A 83 -25.74 4.63 4.88
C PRO A 83 -27.04 5.09 4.24
N ARG A 84 -28.17 4.65 4.82
CA ARG A 84 -29.49 5.03 4.31
C ARG A 84 -29.68 6.54 4.29
N ILE A 85 -30.01 7.08 3.12
CA ILE A 85 -30.44 8.46 2.88
C ILE A 85 -31.90 8.38 2.46
N GLY A 86 -32.81 9.03 3.20
CA GLY A 86 -34.25 9.02 2.87
C GLY A 86 -34.99 7.69 3.06
N GLY A 87 -34.33 6.63 3.54
CA GLY A 87 -34.92 5.30 3.74
C GLY A 87 -34.39 4.24 2.78
N GLU A 88 -33.68 4.65 1.74
CA GLU A 88 -33.10 3.78 0.72
C GLU A 88 -31.61 3.59 0.97
N THR A 89 -31.12 2.38 0.69
CA THR A 89 -29.70 2.05 0.77
C THR A 89 -29.06 2.35 -0.58
N ALA A 90 -27.97 3.13 -0.58
CA ALA A 90 -27.17 3.37 -1.77
C ALA A 90 -25.96 2.44 -1.78
N ASP A 91 -25.61 1.92 -2.96
CA ASP A 91 -24.38 1.16 -3.20
C ASP A 91 -23.45 1.95 -4.12
N LEU A 92 -22.16 1.96 -3.78
CA LEU A 92 -21.10 2.47 -4.63
C LEU A 92 -20.15 1.33 -4.93
N LYS A 93 -20.04 0.94 -6.20
CA LYS A 93 -19.10 -0.06 -6.67
C LYS A 93 -18.08 0.59 -7.56
N TYR A 94 -16.82 0.26 -7.38
CA TYR A 94 -15.76 0.91 -8.12
C TYR A 94 -14.63 -0.07 -8.42
N ARG A 95 -14.06 0.03 -9.63
CA ARG A 95 -12.96 -0.81 -10.10
C ARG A 95 -11.98 0.01 -10.93
N GLY A 96 -10.69 -0.17 -10.70
CA GLY A 96 -9.70 0.64 -11.40
C GLY A 96 -8.25 0.24 -11.21
N LEU A 97 -7.42 0.96 -11.96
CA LEU A 97 -5.98 0.93 -11.87
C LEU A 97 -5.54 1.50 -10.52
N LEU A 98 -4.76 0.72 -9.80
CA LEU A 98 -4.17 1.09 -8.52
C LEU A 98 -2.69 1.38 -8.73
N LEU A 99 -2.29 2.63 -8.53
CA LEU A 99 -0.89 3.06 -8.53
C LEU A 99 -0.50 3.38 -7.09
N GLY A 100 0.70 2.99 -6.68
CA GLY A 100 1.16 3.28 -5.34
C GLY A 100 2.64 3.61 -5.30
N TYR A 101 3.02 4.39 -4.30
CA TYR A 101 4.41 4.71 -4.01
C TYR A 101 4.68 4.55 -2.52
N THR A 102 5.76 3.85 -2.19
CA THR A 102 6.22 3.62 -0.82
C THR A 102 7.55 4.32 -0.62
N SER A 103 7.58 5.30 0.30
CA SER A 103 8.82 6.00 0.65
C SER A 103 9.54 5.26 1.78
N ASN A 104 10.82 4.90 1.58
CA ASN A 104 11.70 4.28 2.58
C ASN A 104 11.15 2.98 3.22
N ALA A 105 11.29 1.85 2.52
CA ALA A 105 10.91 0.52 3.00
C ALA A 105 11.83 -0.06 4.11
N TYR A 106 12.75 0.72 4.69
CA TYR A 106 13.75 0.22 5.65
C TYR A 106 13.22 -0.02 7.07
N LYS A 107 12.03 0.49 7.42
CA LYS A 107 11.40 0.29 8.74
C LYS A 107 10.16 -0.58 8.63
N ALA A 108 9.81 -1.26 9.72
CA ALA A 108 8.58 -2.07 9.84
C ALA A 108 7.27 -1.29 9.56
N ILE A 109 7.35 0.04 9.47
CA ILE A 109 6.25 0.92 9.06
C ILE A 109 6.55 1.36 7.63
N HIS A 110 5.68 0.98 6.71
CA HIS A 110 5.75 1.35 5.30
C HIS A 110 4.67 2.38 4.97
N PRO A 111 5.00 3.69 5.00
CA PRO A 111 4.07 4.70 4.52
C PRO A 111 3.90 4.51 3.01
N GLN A 112 2.67 4.22 2.60
CA GLN A 112 2.27 4.06 1.21
C GLN A 112 1.28 5.16 0.85
N ALA A 113 1.52 5.81 -0.28
CA ALA A 113 0.54 6.65 -0.95
C ALA A 113 -0.02 5.82 -2.12
N MET A 114 -1.34 5.71 -2.22
CA MET A 114 -2.00 4.98 -3.28
C MET A 114 -2.98 5.91 -3.99
N LEU A 115 -3.02 5.79 -5.31
CA LEU A 115 -3.95 6.47 -6.19
C LEU A 115 -4.71 5.40 -6.99
N LEU A 116 -6.02 5.47 -6.94
CA LEU A 116 -6.92 4.53 -7.57
C LEU A 116 -7.73 5.27 -8.64
N LEU A 117 -7.61 4.86 -9.90
CA LEU A 117 -8.18 5.51 -11.09
C LEU A 117 -9.03 4.55 -11.93
N GLY A 118 -10.26 4.92 -12.27
CA GLY A 118 -11.19 3.98 -12.88
C GLY A 118 -12.64 4.41 -12.86
N THR A 119 -13.50 3.42 -13.03
CA THR A 119 -14.94 3.62 -13.18
C THR A 119 -15.71 2.80 -12.16
N GLY A 120 -16.92 3.24 -11.90
CA GLY A 120 -17.81 2.59 -10.97
C GLY A 120 -19.27 2.88 -11.30
N ASP A 121 -20.13 2.34 -10.47
CA ASP A 121 -21.57 2.56 -10.50
C ASP A 121 -21.99 3.09 -9.14
N ALA A 122 -22.84 4.11 -9.15
CA ALA A 122 -23.49 4.62 -7.95
C ALA A 122 -25.01 4.56 -8.16
N GLY A 123 -25.74 4.07 -7.15
CA GLY A 123 -27.20 4.06 -7.22
C GLY A 123 -27.86 3.60 -5.93
N PHE A 124 -29.18 3.69 -5.88
CA PHE A 124 -29.98 3.03 -4.86
C PHE A 124 -30.20 1.57 -5.26
N ILE A 125 -30.23 0.66 -4.27
CA ILE A 125 -30.29 -0.80 -4.52
C ILE A 125 -31.46 -1.22 -5.42
N ASP A 126 -32.57 -0.47 -5.40
CA ASP A 126 -33.80 -0.75 -6.16
C ASP A 126 -34.04 0.21 -7.35
N GLU A 127 -33.09 1.10 -7.67
CA GLU A 127 -33.22 2.08 -8.75
C GLU A 127 -32.17 1.91 -9.87
N ARG A 128 -32.29 2.76 -10.90
CA ARG A 128 -31.33 2.83 -12.00
C ARG A 128 -29.96 3.26 -11.46
N LYS A 129 -28.92 2.55 -11.89
CA LYS A 129 -27.52 2.87 -11.58
C LYS A 129 -26.95 3.85 -12.58
N ASP A 130 -26.14 4.77 -12.07
CA ASP A 130 -25.42 5.76 -12.86
C ASP A 130 -23.93 5.43 -12.89
N ASP A 131 -23.35 5.51 -14.10
CA ASP A 131 -21.91 5.31 -14.32
C ASP A 131 -21.14 6.52 -13.77
N VAL A 132 -20.13 6.25 -12.94
CA VAL A 132 -19.28 7.28 -12.32
C VAL A 132 -17.80 7.03 -12.61
N TRP A 133 -17.06 8.12 -12.78
CA TRP A 133 -15.60 8.12 -12.77
C TRP A 133 -15.10 8.55 -11.40
N LEU A 134 -14.11 7.83 -10.86
CA LEU A 134 -13.62 8.10 -9.51
C LEU A 134 -12.08 8.06 -9.48
N ILE A 135 -11.55 8.97 -8.66
CA ILE A 135 -10.14 9.15 -8.38
C ILE A 135 -10.02 9.21 -6.86
N GLN A 136 -9.30 8.26 -6.26
CA GLN A 136 -9.13 8.13 -4.81
C GLN A 136 -7.66 8.04 -4.43
#